data_AF-A0A9D8GZ51-F1
#
_entry.id   AF-A0A9D8GZ51-F1
#
_cell.length_a   1.000
_cell.length_b   1.000
_cell.length_c   1.000
_cell.angle_alpha   90.00
_cell.angle_beta   90.00
_cell.angle_gamma   90.00
#
_symmetry.space_group_name_H-M   'P 1'
#
loop_
_entity.id
_entity.type
_entity.pdbx_description
1 polymer ?
#
loop_
_entity_poly.entity_id
_entity_poly.type
_entity_poly.pdbx_seq_one_letter_code
_entity_poly.pdbx_strand_id
1 'polypeptide(L)'
;GGEIQTSMEEIAKEGRGVIVLIREAPTVMLAEQRRRAGEPLQPAGGELRDYGVGAQVLIDLGVKEMVLLTNGKKSVVGLEGFGLKIVGQKAVPGRPAGRS
;
A
#
# COMPACT_ATOMS: atom_id res chain seq x y z
N GLY A 1 -7.06 17.07 0.64
CA GLY A 1 -6.24 16.24 1.55
C GLY A 1 -7.19 15.56 2.50
N GLY A 2 -7.05 14.26 2.73
CA GLY A 2 -8.02 13.57 3.59
C GLY A 2 -7.47 12.27 4.15
N GLU A 3 -7.07 11.33 3.30
CA GLU A 3 -6.80 9.97 3.79
C GLU A 3 -5.50 9.81 4.56
N ILE A 4 -4.41 10.41 4.07
CA ILE A 4 -3.11 10.35 4.76
C ILE A 4 -3.22 11.06 6.11
N GLN A 5 -3.87 12.22 6.15
CA GLN A 5 -4.04 12.98 7.37
C GLN A 5 -4.89 12.20 8.39
N THR A 6 -6.05 11.67 7.98
CA THR A 6 -6.87 10.86 8.91
C THR A 6 -6.12 9.61 9.38
N SER A 7 -5.35 8.96 8.49
CA SER A 7 -4.55 7.79 8.87
C SER A 7 -3.46 8.16 9.88
N MET A 8 -2.82 9.32 9.71
CA MET A 8 -1.86 9.85 10.68
C MET A 8 -2.51 10.17 12.02
N GLU A 9 -3.71 10.76 12.02
CA GLU A 9 -4.47 11.03 13.25
C GLU A 9 -4.86 9.74 13.98
N GLU A 10 -5.29 8.72 13.26
CA GLU A 10 -5.59 7.40 13.85
C GLU A 10 -4.35 6.75 14.45
N ILE A 11 -3.22 6.77 13.73
CA ILE A 11 -1.94 6.27 14.25
C ILE A 11 -1.50 7.05 15.49
N ALA A 12 -1.68 8.37 15.50
CA ALA A 12 -1.32 9.21 16.63
C ALA A 12 -2.15 8.87 17.89
N LYS A 13 -3.44 8.54 17.75
CA LYS A 13 -4.29 8.09 18.87
C LYS A 13 -3.80 6.79 19.50
N GLU A 14 -3.27 5.87 18.69
CA GLU A 14 -2.69 4.60 19.17
C GLU A 14 -1.27 4.78 19.74
N GLY A 15 -0.64 5.95 19.55
CA GLY A 15 0.71 6.27 20.00
C GLY A 15 1.84 5.53 19.27
N ARG A 16 1.50 4.65 18.32
CA ARG A 16 2.44 3.88 17.49
C ARG A 16 1.82 3.49 16.15
N GLY A 17 2.62 3.50 15.10
CA GLY A 17 2.21 3.00 13.79
C GLY A 17 3.20 3.37 12.70
N VAL A 18 2.97 2.82 11.50
CA VAL A 18 3.82 3.02 10.33
C VAL A 18 2.93 3.37 9.15
N ILE A 19 3.33 4.37 8.36
CA ILE A 19 2.75 4.66 7.05
C ILE A 19 3.82 4.39 6.00
N VAL A 20 3.53 3.46 5.10
CA VAL A 20 4.35 3.21 3.92
C VAL A 20 3.73 3.92 2.73
N LEU A 21 4.43 4.91 2.18
CA LEU A 21 4.03 5.61 0.96
C LEU A 21 4.88 5.11 -0.20
N ILE A 22 4.30 4.29 -1.05
CA ILE A 22 4.95 3.83 -2.28
C ILE A 22 4.63 4.83 -3.37
N ARG A 23 5.67 5.41 -3.96
CA ARG A 23 5.54 6.31 -5.10
C ARG A 23 5.89 5.52 -6.36
N GLU A 24 4.99 5.51 -7.33
CA GLU A 24 5.37 5.11 -8.68
C GLU A 24 6.37 6.13 -9.24
N ALA A 25 7.41 5.64 -9.90
CA ALA A 25 8.30 6.51 -10.68
C ALA A 25 7.48 7.14 -11.82
N PRO A 26 7.72 8.43 -12.15
CA PRO A 26 7.00 9.09 -13.23
C PRO A 26 7.18 8.29 -14.52
N THR A 27 6.08 7.73 -14.98
CA THR A 27 5.96 6.82 -16.12
C THR A 27 6.40 7.44 -17.44
N VAL A 28 6.57 8.76 -17.52
CA VAL A 28 6.79 9.49 -18.78
C VAL A 28 8.08 9.04 -19.49
N MET A 29 9.20 8.91 -18.78
CA MET A 29 10.48 8.49 -19.39
C MET A 29 10.46 7.01 -19.82
N LEU A 30 9.87 6.14 -18.99
CA LEU A 30 9.74 4.70 -19.25
C LEU A 30 8.71 4.41 -20.36
N ALA A 31 7.61 5.15 -20.39
CA ALA A 31 6.57 5.05 -21.40
C ALA A 31 7.08 5.52 -22.76
N GLU A 32 7.85 6.61 -22.81
CA GLU A 32 8.49 7.08 -24.04
C GLU A 32 9.58 6.11 -24.54
N GLN A 33 10.37 5.51 -23.64
CA GLN A 33 11.30 4.44 -24.02
C GLN A 33 10.57 3.22 -24.61
N ARG A 34 9.50 2.76 -23.96
CA ARG A 34 8.70 1.61 -24.45
C ARG A 34 7.97 1.90 -25.76
N ARG A 35 7.43 3.11 -25.92
CA ARG A 35 6.86 3.60 -27.19
C ARG A 35 7.88 3.55 -28.32
N ARG A 36 9.10 4.04 -28.08
CA ARG A 36 10.20 3.98 -29.06
C ARG A 36 10.62 2.54 -29.39
N ALA A 37 10.50 1.63 -28.43
CA ALA A 37 10.79 0.21 -28.60
C ALA A 37 9.63 -0.59 -29.24
N GLY A 38 8.48 0.02 -29.51
CA GLY A 38 7.29 -0.68 -30.03
C GLY A 38 6.62 -1.61 -29.02
N GLU A 39 6.96 -1.48 -27.73
CA GLU A 39 6.42 -2.33 -26.67
C GLU A 39 5.05 -1.81 -26.18
N PRO A 40 4.13 -2.71 -25.79
CA PRO A 40 2.86 -2.32 -25.16
C PRO A 40 3.10 -1.48 -23.91
N LEU A 41 2.35 -0.37 -23.80
CA LEU A 41 2.25 0.43 -22.57
C LEU A 41 1.48 -0.37 -21.52
N GLN A 42 2.18 -1.21 -20.77
CA GLN A 42 1.64 -1.80 -19.55
C GLN A 42 1.76 -0.78 -18.41
N PRO A 43 0.76 -0.67 -17.51
CA PRO A 43 0.88 0.16 -16.31
C PRO A 43 2.13 -0.26 -15.53
N ALA A 44 2.90 0.74 -15.09
CA ALA A 44 4.19 0.53 -14.45
C ALA A 44 4.00 0.02 -13.02
N GLY A 45 3.89 -1.30 -12.87
CA GLY A 45 3.73 -1.96 -11.56
C GLY A 45 2.27 -2.26 -11.26
N GLY A 46 1.96 -3.54 -11.04
CA GLY A 46 0.67 -3.95 -10.52
C GLY A 46 0.66 -3.92 -9.00
N GLU A 47 -0.52 -3.91 -8.40
CA GLU A 47 -0.73 -3.88 -6.93
C GLU A 47 0.18 -4.85 -6.16
N LEU A 48 0.41 -6.05 -6.69
CA LEU A 48 1.28 -7.07 -6.07
C LEU A 48 2.75 -6.62 -5.92
N ARG A 49 3.28 -5.85 -6.87
CA ARG A 49 4.65 -5.32 -6.82
C ARG A 49 4.78 -4.27 -5.72
N ASP A 50 3.77 -3.41 -5.58
CA ASP A 50 3.72 -2.39 -4.54
C ASP A 50 3.59 -3.06 -3.17
N TYR A 51 2.73 -4.08 -3.02
CA TYR A 51 2.66 -4.85 -1.78
C TYR A 51 3.97 -5.52 -1.41
N GLY A 52 4.73 -6.05 -2.38
CA GLY A 52 6.05 -6.64 -2.12
C GLY A 52 7.06 -5.65 -1.55
N VAL A 53 7.13 -4.45 -2.12
CA VAL A 53 8.01 -3.38 -1.60
C VAL A 53 7.56 -2.93 -0.21
N GLY A 54 6.25 -2.72 -0.02
CA GLY A 54 5.71 -2.34 1.28
C GLY A 54 5.90 -3.39 2.36
N ALA A 55 5.76 -4.68 2.01
CA ALA A 55 6.01 -5.79 2.91
C ALA A 55 7.47 -5.84 3.37
N GLN A 56 8.42 -5.68 2.44
CA GLN A 56 9.85 -5.68 2.79
C GLN A 56 10.19 -4.53 3.74
N VAL A 57 9.66 -3.32 3.50
CA VAL A 57 9.85 -2.17 4.40
C VAL A 57 9.33 -2.49 5.81
N LEU A 58 8.17 -3.13 5.92
CA LEU A 58 7.60 -3.50 7.22
C LEU A 58 8.45 -4.56 7.95
N ILE A 59 8.97 -5.54 7.23
CA ILE A 59 9.91 -6.55 7.78
C ILE A 59 11.19 -5.88 8.29
N ASP A 60 11.78 -4.98 7.51
CA ASP A 60 13.02 -4.29 7.86
C ASP A 60 12.85 -3.40 9.10
N LEU A 61 11.64 -2.87 9.33
CA LEU A 61 11.24 -2.16 10.55
C LEU A 61 10.94 -3.09 11.73
N GLY A 62 11.02 -4.42 11.54
CA GLY A 62 10.76 -5.42 12.57
C GLY A 62 9.28 -5.69 12.84
N VAL A 63 8.38 -5.23 11.97
CA VAL A 63 6.94 -5.51 12.09
C VAL A 63 6.69 -6.99 11.81
N LYS A 64 5.87 -7.62 12.67
CA LYS A 64 5.45 -9.02 12.53
C LYS A 64 3.94 -9.17 12.57
N GLU A 65 3.31 -8.47 13.49
CA GLU A 65 1.85 -8.40 13.64
C GLU A 65 1.39 -6.95 13.56
N MET A 66 0.30 -6.69 12.83
CA MET A 66 -0.23 -5.34 12.68
C MET A 66 -1.76 -5.31 12.58
N VAL A 67 -2.34 -4.17 12.96
CA VAL A 67 -3.72 -3.82 12.59
C VAL A 67 -3.67 -3.01 11.30
N LEU A 68 -4.30 -3.52 10.25
CA LEU A 68 -4.32 -2.85 8.95
C LEU A 68 -5.42 -1.78 8.91
N LEU A 69 -5.03 -0.53 8.66
CA LEU A 69 -5.98 0.55 8.42
C LEU A 69 -6.37 0.58 6.93
N THR A 70 -7.56 0.10 6.57
CA THR A 70 -8.01 -0.03 5.17
C THR A 70 -9.53 0.08 5.03
N ASN A 71 -10.00 0.63 3.90
CA ASN A 71 -11.43 0.68 3.52
C ASN A 71 -11.78 -0.25 2.35
N GLY A 72 -10.79 -0.98 1.82
CA GLY A 72 -10.96 -1.91 0.71
C GLY A 72 -10.99 -3.36 1.19
N LYS A 73 -11.71 -4.23 0.46
CA LYS A 73 -11.75 -5.68 0.72
C LYS A 73 -10.56 -6.44 0.11
N LYS A 74 -9.73 -5.79 -0.72
CA LYS A 74 -8.80 -6.49 -1.59
C LYS A 74 -7.49 -6.88 -0.89
N SER A 75 -7.26 -8.19 -0.92
CA SER A 75 -5.96 -8.87 -1.02
C SER A 75 -4.99 -8.71 0.15
N VAL A 76 -5.47 -9.03 1.36
CA VAL A 76 -4.65 -9.38 2.55
C VAL A 76 -3.74 -10.60 2.30
N VAL A 77 -4.07 -11.40 1.27
CA VAL A 77 -3.47 -12.71 0.93
C VAL A 77 -1.97 -12.64 0.58
N GLY A 78 -1.43 -11.45 0.26
CA GLY A 78 -0.02 -11.31 -0.14
C GLY A 78 0.98 -11.19 1.00
N LEU A 79 0.57 -10.76 2.20
CA LEU A 79 1.49 -10.39 3.28
C LEU A 79 1.94 -11.58 4.14
N GLU A 80 1.13 -12.64 4.20
CA GLU A 80 1.44 -13.85 4.97
C GLU A 80 2.71 -14.55 4.46
N GLY A 81 2.95 -14.52 3.15
CA GLY A 81 4.17 -15.06 2.52
C GLY A 81 5.45 -14.32 2.92
N PHE A 82 5.34 -13.11 3.48
CA PHE A 82 6.44 -12.31 4.00
C PHE A 82 6.61 -12.44 5.52
N GLY A 83 5.86 -13.33 6.18
CA GLY A 83 5.87 -13.45 7.64
C GLY A 83 5.19 -12.30 8.37
N LEU A 84 4.38 -11.50 7.65
CA LEU A 84 3.56 -10.43 8.20
C LEU A 84 2.15 -10.94 8.46
N LYS A 85 1.65 -10.73 9.67
CA LYS A 85 0.33 -11.17 10.10
C LYS A 85 -0.58 -9.99 10.40
N ILE A 86 -1.74 -9.96 9.77
CA ILE A 86 -2.77 -8.97 10.07
C ILE A 86 -3.63 -9.52 11.20
N VAL A 87 -3.48 -8.95 12.40
CA VAL A 87 -4.21 -9.37 13.60
C VAL A 87 -5.52 -8.61 13.80
N GLY A 88 -5.76 -7.58 12.99
CA GLY A 88 -7.02 -6.83 12.96
C GLY A 88 -7.09 -5.90 11.76
N GLN A 89 -8.29 -5.41 11.47
CA GLN A 89 -8.51 -4.39 10.45
C GLN A 89 -9.35 -3.26 11.05
N LYS A 90 -9.02 -2.03 10.68
CA LYS A 90 -9.76 -0.83 11.07
C LYS A 90 -10.03 -0.01 9.81
N ALA A 91 -11.23 0.54 9.69
CA ALA A 91 -11.56 1.44 8.58
C ALA A 91 -10.80 2.77 8.74
N VAL A 92 -10.35 3.38 7.64
CA VAL A 92 -9.87 4.77 7.68
C VAL A 92 -11.12 5.68 7.79
N PRO A 93 -11.28 6.47 8.86
CA PRO A 93 -12.44 7.34 9.02
C PRO A 93 -12.63 8.33 7.86
N GLY A 94 -13.88 8.70 7.57
CA GLY A 94 -14.19 9.73 6.58
C GLY A 94 -14.24 9.28 5.12
N ARG A 95 -13.97 8.00 4.80
CA ARG A 95 -14.32 7.42 3.49
C ARG A 95 -15.53 6.50 3.65
N PRO A 96 -16.56 6.58 2.80
CA PRO A 96 -17.55 5.52 2.73
C PRO A 96 -16.85 4.21 2.33
N ALA A 97 -17.12 3.11 3.05
CA ALA A 97 -16.66 1.78 2.67
C ALA A 97 -17.04 1.54 1.20
N GLY A 98 -16.06 1.17 0.37
CA GLY A 98 -16.24 1.12 -1.08
C GLY A 98 -17.49 0.33 -1.48
N ARG A 99 -18.38 0.97 -2.26
CA ARG A 99 -19.41 0.28 -3.01
C ARG A 99 -18.73 -0.71 -3.95
N SER A 100 -19.25 -1.94 -3.94
CA SER A 100 -18.82 -3.06 -4.76
C SER A 100 -18.87 -2.76 -6.25
#